data_AF-A0A0N0JBV5-F1
#
_entry.id   AF-A0A0N0JBV5-F1
#
_cell.length_a   1.000
_cell.length_b   1.000
_cell.length_c   1.000
_cell.angle_alpha   90.00
_cell.angle_beta   90.00
_cell.angle_gamma   90.00
#
_symmetry.space_group_name_H-M   'P 1'
#
loop_
_entity.id
_entity.type
_entity.pdbx_description
1 polymer ?
#
loop_
_entity_poly.entity_id
_entity_poly.type
_entity_poly.pdbx_seq_one_letter_code
_entity_poly.pdbx_strand_id
1 'polypeptide(L)'
;MAPGSTAAEAPTPSAAAYGWQSSQAPHACHYVTPKVLQLLQRLRVRRVVDIGAGNGALCAALVRAGHEVLGLEPDAQGAAWARRTAPGAQIETLGVEADAALLRESHGSFDAVVSTEVIEHLHAPHRLPALAAGLLAPGGWLIVSTPYHGYWKNLALSLAGRWDHHHTALWYGGHVKFWSRRTLGLLLQDNGFEVVGFHGVGRLPGLWKSMVLVARRTDAEVGAGHARGA
;
A
#
# COMPACT_ATOMS: atom_id res chain seq x y z
N MET A 1 -49.07 -24.47 2.02
CA MET A 1 -48.37 -23.23 2.40
C MET A 1 -47.14 -23.61 3.21
N ALA A 2 -45.95 -23.38 2.66
CA ALA A 2 -44.68 -23.38 3.38
C ALA A 2 -43.94 -22.11 2.92
N PRO A 3 -43.29 -21.37 3.84
CA PRO A 3 -42.94 -19.97 3.62
C PRO A 3 -41.67 -19.82 2.78
N GLY A 4 -41.61 -18.67 2.10
CA GLY A 4 -40.58 -18.31 1.14
C GLY A 4 -39.16 -18.35 1.69
N SER A 5 -38.28 -18.94 0.89
CA SER A 5 -36.84 -18.72 0.97
C SER A 5 -36.59 -17.26 0.58
N THR A 6 -36.43 -16.39 1.58
CA THR A 6 -35.81 -15.09 1.35
C THR A 6 -34.33 -15.35 1.18
N ALA A 7 -33.88 -15.41 -0.08
CA ALA A 7 -32.47 -15.30 -0.40
C ALA A 7 -31.95 -14.04 0.29
N ALA A 8 -31.03 -14.21 1.24
CA ALA A 8 -30.37 -13.10 1.89
C ALA A 8 -29.72 -12.26 0.79
N GLU A 9 -30.21 -11.04 0.63
CA GLU A 9 -29.67 -10.05 -0.29
C GLU A 9 -28.19 -9.88 0.05
N ALA A 10 -27.30 -10.20 -0.90
CA ALA A 10 -25.88 -10.00 -0.69
C ALA A 10 -25.65 -8.51 -0.38
N PRO A 11 -24.93 -8.17 0.70
CA PRO A 11 -24.77 -6.78 1.10
C PRO A 11 -24.17 -6.00 -0.07
N THR A 12 -24.82 -4.89 -0.42
CA THR A 12 -24.32 -3.95 -1.43
C THR A 12 -22.90 -3.55 -1.04
N PRO A 13 -21.88 -3.82 -1.87
CA PRO A 13 -20.52 -3.50 -1.52
C PRO A 13 -20.43 -1.99 -1.26
N SER A 14 -19.91 -1.60 -0.09
CA SER A 14 -19.59 -0.21 0.16
C SER A 14 -18.55 0.25 -0.87
N ALA A 15 -18.41 1.55 -1.08
CA ALA A 15 -17.41 2.10 -2.01
C ALA A 15 -15.96 1.67 -1.68
N ALA A 16 -15.71 1.11 -0.49
CA ALA A 16 -14.41 0.60 -0.04
C ALA A 16 -14.29 -0.93 -0.09
N ALA A 17 -15.23 -1.66 -0.68
CA ALA A 17 -15.17 -3.12 -0.73
C ALA A 17 -14.01 -3.57 -1.63
N TYR A 18 -12.91 -4.04 -1.04
CA TYR A 18 -11.76 -4.59 -1.78
C TYR A 18 -11.82 -6.12 -1.94
N GLY A 19 -12.92 -6.75 -1.52
CA GLY A 19 -13.22 -8.15 -1.83
C GLY A 19 -12.38 -9.19 -1.08
N TRP A 20 -11.96 -8.89 0.16
CA TRP A 20 -11.12 -9.79 0.97
C TRP A 20 -11.87 -11.03 1.45
N GLN A 21 -11.52 -12.20 0.90
CA GLN A 21 -12.24 -13.46 1.15
C GLN A 21 -11.46 -14.47 2.03
N SER A 22 -10.17 -14.26 2.29
CA SER A 22 -9.38 -15.22 3.07
C SER A 22 -8.17 -14.57 3.77
N SER A 23 -7.56 -15.32 4.69
CA SER A 23 -6.28 -15.02 5.34
C SER A 23 -5.05 -15.41 4.50
N GLN A 24 -5.22 -16.02 3.32
CA GLN A 24 -4.09 -16.40 2.48
C GLN A 24 -3.38 -15.15 1.96
N ALA A 25 -2.06 -15.13 2.08
CA ALA A 25 -1.27 -13.99 1.63
C ALA A 25 -1.49 -13.75 0.11
N PRO A 26 -1.77 -12.50 -0.31
CA PRO A 26 -1.80 -12.16 -1.72
C PRO A 26 -0.50 -12.52 -2.42
N HIS A 27 -0.59 -12.85 -3.71
CA HIS A 27 0.57 -13.23 -4.52
C HIS A 27 1.71 -12.17 -4.48
N ALA A 28 1.39 -10.89 -4.36
CA ALA A 28 2.36 -9.81 -4.22
C ALA A 28 3.26 -9.94 -2.97
N CYS A 29 2.68 -10.38 -1.84
CA CYS A 29 3.42 -10.52 -0.58
C CYS A 29 4.62 -11.46 -0.72
N HIS A 30 4.52 -12.53 -1.53
CA HIS A 30 5.61 -13.48 -1.72
C HIS A 30 6.92 -12.87 -2.24
N TYR A 31 6.86 -11.75 -2.96
CA TYR A 31 8.05 -11.12 -3.53
C TYR A 31 8.29 -9.67 -3.07
N VAL A 32 7.27 -8.97 -2.58
CA VAL A 32 7.42 -7.61 -2.02
C VAL A 32 7.85 -7.68 -0.54
N THR A 33 7.20 -8.53 0.27
CA THR A 33 7.45 -8.60 1.72
C THR A 33 8.92 -8.88 2.07
N PRO A 34 9.65 -9.81 1.43
CA PRO A 34 11.07 -10.03 1.74
C PRO A 34 11.93 -8.79 1.51
N LYS A 35 11.61 -7.99 0.48
CA LYS A 35 12.33 -6.74 0.21
C LYS A 35 12.02 -5.69 1.26
N VAL A 36 10.75 -5.54 1.64
CA VAL A 36 10.32 -4.63 2.71
C VAL A 36 11.04 -4.95 4.02
N LEU A 37 11.01 -6.21 4.46
CA LEU A 37 11.67 -6.63 5.71
C LEU A 37 13.19 -6.36 5.67
N GLN A 38 13.84 -6.66 4.55
CA GLN A 38 15.27 -6.34 4.38
C GLN A 38 15.55 -4.83 4.51
N LEU A 39 14.69 -3.98 3.94
CA LEU A 39 14.85 -2.53 4.02
C LEU A 39 14.63 -2.04 5.46
N LEU A 40 13.55 -2.46 6.11
CA LEU A 40 13.25 -2.08 7.50
C LEU A 40 14.35 -2.52 8.47
N GLN A 41 14.92 -3.71 8.29
CA GLN A 41 16.06 -4.19 9.07
C GLN A 41 17.29 -3.30 8.90
N ARG A 42 17.63 -2.94 7.65
CA ARG A 42 18.78 -2.05 7.36
C ARG A 42 18.58 -0.65 7.94
N LEU A 43 17.34 -0.18 7.96
CA LEU A 43 16.94 1.12 8.52
C LEU A 43 16.74 1.09 10.05
N ARG A 44 16.88 -0.08 10.69
CA ARG A 44 16.70 -0.28 12.14
C ARG A 44 15.35 0.21 12.66
N VAL A 45 14.31 0.02 11.86
CA VAL A 45 12.93 0.40 12.19
C VAL A 45 12.40 -0.46 13.34
N ARG A 46 11.76 0.16 14.34
CA ARG A 46 11.05 -0.55 15.42
C ARG A 46 9.55 -0.44 15.25
N ARG A 47 9.03 0.78 15.03
CA ARG A 47 7.59 1.05 14.92
C ARG A 47 7.21 1.34 13.47
N VAL A 48 6.23 0.60 12.96
CA VAL A 48 5.85 0.64 11.54
C VAL A 48 4.33 0.74 11.37
N VAL A 49 3.90 1.58 10.42
CA VAL A 49 2.51 1.60 9.94
C VAL A 49 2.43 0.90 8.59
N ASP A 50 1.46 0.02 8.40
CA ASP A 50 1.08 -0.55 7.11
C ASP A 50 -0.23 0.10 6.62
N ILE A 51 -0.13 0.98 5.62
CA ILE A 51 -1.29 1.65 5.00
C ILE A 51 -1.82 0.77 3.86
N GLY A 52 -3.07 0.32 3.99
CA GLY A 52 -3.69 -0.68 3.12
C GLY A 52 -3.32 -2.11 3.54
N ALA A 53 -3.50 -2.42 4.83
CA ALA A 53 -3.07 -3.68 5.44
C ALA A 53 -3.77 -4.92 4.86
N GLY A 54 -4.90 -4.75 4.16
CA GLY A 54 -5.62 -5.82 3.50
C GLY A 54 -6.07 -6.90 4.49
N ASN A 55 -5.75 -8.16 4.20
CA ASN A 55 -5.99 -9.27 5.12
C ASN A 55 -4.92 -9.46 6.21
N GLY A 56 -3.99 -8.51 6.35
CA GLY A 56 -2.95 -8.47 7.39
C GLY A 56 -1.74 -9.38 7.16
N ALA A 57 -1.55 -9.93 5.96
CA ALA A 57 -0.40 -10.79 5.67
C ALA A 57 0.95 -10.09 5.89
N LEU A 58 1.08 -8.82 5.45
CA LEU A 58 2.29 -8.02 5.70
C LEU A 58 2.41 -7.67 7.19
N CYS A 59 1.34 -7.21 7.85
CA CYS A 59 1.32 -7.00 9.31
C CYS A 59 1.84 -8.22 10.08
N ALA A 60 1.39 -9.42 9.75
CA ALA A 60 1.84 -10.65 10.41
C ALA A 60 3.32 -10.93 10.17
N ALA A 61 3.85 -10.60 9.00
CA ALA A 61 5.29 -10.70 8.71
C ALA A 61 6.12 -9.67 9.49
N LEU A 62 5.62 -8.44 9.61
CA LEU A 62 6.27 -7.37 10.36
C LEU A 62 6.31 -7.67 11.87
N VAL A 63 5.20 -8.16 12.44
CA VAL A 63 5.15 -8.61 13.85
C VAL A 63 6.14 -9.74 14.10
N ARG A 64 6.18 -10.76 13.22
CA ARG A 64 7.14 -11.88 13.34
C ARG A 64 8.61 -11.43 13.23
N ALA A 65 8.87 -10.32 12.54
CA ALA A 65 10.19 -9.71 12.45
C ALA A 65 10.55 -8.83 13.67
N GLY A 66 9.64 -8.70 14.65
CA GLY A 66 9.86 -7.97 15.89
C GLY A 66 9.50 -6.49 15.84
N HIS A 67 8.74 -6.05 14.83
CA HIS A 67 8.24 -4.67 14.77
C HIS A 67 6.97 -4.48 15.59
N GLU A 68 6.79 -3.27 16.13
CA GLU A 68 5.49 -2.79 16.62
C GLU A 68 4.67 -2.27 15.43
N VAL A 69 3.51 -2.87 15.19
CA VAL A 69 2.77 -2.67 13.93
C VAL A 69 1.40 -2.04 14.18
N LEU A 70 1.12 -0.98 13.45
CA LEU A 70 -0.23 -0.45 13.21
C LEU A 70 -0.62 -0.72 11.76
N GLY A 71 -1.72 -1.41 11.51
CA GLY A 71 -2.30 -1.58 10.18
C GLY A 71 -3.52 -0.67 10.00
N LEU A 72 -3.59 0.03 8.87
CA LEU A 72 -4.76 0.80 8.45
C LEU A 72 -5.42 0.09 7.26
N GLU A 73 -6.68 -0.29 7.39
CA GLU A 73 -7.43 -0.93 6.31
C GLU A 73 -8.87 -0.36 6.24
N PRO A 74 -9.26 0.33 5.17
CA PRO A 74 -10.61 0.90 5.06
C PRO A 74 -11.71 -0.16 4.86
N ASP A 75 -11.42 -1.32 4.27
CA ASP A 75 -12.40 -2.40 4.11
C ASP A 75 -12.61 -3.14 5.43
N ALA A 76 -13.82 -3.06 5.99
CA ALA A 76 -14.14 -3.67 7.28
C ALA A 76 -13.91 -5.19 7.30
N GLN A 77 -14.13 -5.87 6.17
CA GLN A 77 -13.88 -7.31 6.04
C GLN A 77 -12.38 -7.62 6.02
N GLY A 78 -11.60 -6.86 5.26
CA GLY A 78 -10.14 -6.87 5.26
C GLY A 78 -9.57 -6.64 6.66
N ALA A 79 -9.99 -5.57 7.34
CA ALA A 79 -9.59 -5.26 8.71
C ALA A 79 -9.93 -6.41 9.68
N ALA A 80 -11.09 -7.05 9.54
CA ALA A 80 -11.46 -8.22 10.34
C ALA A 80 -10.54 -9.43 10.06
N TRP A 81 -10.16 -9.66 8.81
CA TRP A 81 -9.13 -10.65 8.47
C TRP A 81 -7.78 -10.28 9.04
N ALA A 82 -7.35 -9.02 8.92
CA ALA A 82 -6.06 -8.56 9.41
C ALA A 82 -5.91 -8.77 10.93
N ARG A 83 -6.95 -8.48 11.71
CA ARG A 83 -6.97 -8.77 13.17
C ARG A 83 -6.79 -10.25 13.48
N ARG A 84 -7.31 -11.15 12.65
CA ARG A 84 -7.15 -12.61 12.80
C ARG A 84 -5.76 -13.09 12.35
N THR A 85 -5.28 -12.57 11.22
CA THR A 85 -4.00 -12.97 10.61
C THR A 85 -2.80 -12.46 11.40
N ALA A 86 -2.90 -11.26 11.98
CA ALA A 86 -1.83 -10.57 12.68
C ALA A 86 -2.27 -10.15 14.10
N PRO A 87 -2.51 -11.10 15.03
CA PRO A 87 -3.01 -10.80 16.37
C PRO A 87 -2.05 -9.95 17.22
N GLY A 88 -0.78 -9.84 16.85
CA GLY A 88 0.20 -8.96 17.49
C GLY A 88 0.29 -7.55 16.89
N ALA A 89 -0.52 -7.23 15.87
CA ALA A 89 -0.62 -5.90 15.29
C ALA A 89 -1.90 -5.21 15.79
N GLN A 90 -1.86 -3.89 15.94
CA GLN A 90 -3.05 -3.07 16.11
C GLN A 90 -3.64 -2.79 14.73
N ILE A 91 -4.96 -2.93 14.56
CA ILE A 91 -5.62 -2.76 13.25
C ILE A 91 -6.79 -1.78 13.38
N GLU A 92 -6.68 -0.67 12.67
CA GLU A 92 -7.71 0.37 12.55
C GLU A 92 -8.45 0.25 11.22
N THR A 93 -9.78 0.38 11.27
CA THR A 93 -10.61 0.36 10.06
C THR A 93 -10.65 1.75 9.42
N LEU A 94 -9.51 2.20 8.90
CA LEU A 94 -9.29 3.56 8.38
C LEU A 94 -8.50 3.53 7.05
N GLY A 95 -8.75 4.53 6.19
CA GLY A 95 -8.09 4.69 4.90
C GLY A 95 -7.06 5.82 4.86
N VAL A 96 -6.67 6.23 3.65
CA VAL A 96 -5.74 7.37 3.44
C VAL A 96 -6.36 8.72 3.81
N GLU A 97 -7.67 8.75 4.06
CA GLU A 97 -8.46 9.87 4.57
C GLU A 97 -8.33 10.08 6.09
N ALA A 98 -7.65 9.17 6.79
CA ALA A 98 -7.53 9.24 8.25
C ALA A 98 -6.85 10.54 8.70
N ASP A 99 -7.25 11.03 9.87
CA ASP A 99 -6.59 12.14 10.52
C ASP A 99 -5.29 11.67 11.19
N ALA A 100 -4.16 12.12 10.64
CA ALA A 100 -2.84 11.79 11.15
C ALA A 100 -2.62 12.30 12.59
N ALA A 101 -3.22 13.44 12.97
CA ALA A 101 -3.07 13.99 14.32
C ALA A 101 -3.74 13.09 15.36
N LEU A 102 -4.98 12.67 15.12
CA LEU A 102 -5.70 11.74 16.00
C LEU A 102 -5.01 10.38 16.11
N LEU A 103 -4.48 9.87 15.00
CA LEU A 103 -3.71 8.63 15.01
C LEU A 103 -2.41 8.77 15.82
N ARG A 104 -1.72 9.91 15.73
CA ARG A 104 -0.51 10.16 16.55
C ARG A 104 -0.83 10.35 18.02
N GLU A 105 -1.97 10.96 18.36
CA GLU A 105 -2.41 11.07 19.75
C GLU A 105 -2.65 9.69 20.37
N SER A 106 -3.26 8.79 19.59
CA SER A 106 -3.60 7.44 20.04
C SER A 106 -2.40 6.49 20.05
N HIS A 107 -1.53 6.57 19.04
CA HIS A 107 -0.49 5.56 18.76
C HIS A 107 0.94 6.11 18.79
N GLY A 108 1.14 7.42 18.93
CA GLY A 108 2.45 8.07 18.85
C GLY A 108 3.00 8.18 17.42
N SER A 109 4.29 8.51 17.31
CA SER A 109 5.00 8.60 16.01
C SER A 109 5.65 7.29 15.60
N PHE A 110 5.82 7.09 14.30
CA PHE A 110 6.41 5.87 13.73
C PHE A 110 7.76 6.13 13.06
N ASP A 111 8.64 5.11 13.08
CA ASP A 111 9.94 5.20 12.41
C ASP A 111 9.78 5.01 10.90
N ALA A 112 8.81 4.19 10.48
CA ALA A 112 8.50 3.97 9.08
C ALA A 112 7.00 3.80 8.81
N VAL A 113 6.62 4.12 7.58
CA VAL A 113 5.34 3.80 6.96
C VAL A 113 5.63 2.95 5.73
N VAL A 114 4.93 1.83 5.61
CA VAL A 114 4.90 0.98 4.43
C VAL A 114 3.53 1.03 3.79
N SER A 115 3.50 0.96 2.46
CA SER A 115 2.26 0.73 1.72
C SER A 115 2.58 -0.04 0.46
N THR A 116 2.06 -1.26 0.35
CA THR A 116 2.44 -2.18 -0.74
C THR A 116 1.26 -2.49 -1.64
N GLU A 117 1.38 -2.15 -2.93
CA GLU A 117 0.35 -2.39 -3.95
C GLU A 117 -1.01 -1.73 -3.61
N VAL A 118 -0.96 -0.45 -3.22
CA VAL A 118 -2.14 0.34 -2.81
C VAL A 118 -2.31 1.57 -3.69
N ILE A 119 -1.22 2.28 -3.97
CA ILE A 119 -1.24 3.62 -4.58
C ILE A 119 -1.83 3.65 -6.00
N GLU A 120 -1.76 2.53 -6.73
CA GLU A 120 -2.37 2.32 -8.04
C GLU A 120 -3.90 2.24 -8.03
N HIS A 121 -4.48 1.96 -6.86
CA HIS A 121 -5.93 1.86 -6.65
C HIS A 121 -6.56 3.18 -6.19
N LEU A 122 -5.76 4.11 -5.66
CA LEU A 122 -6.27 5.35 -5.07
C LEU A 122 -6.72 6.36 -6.12
N HIS A 123 -7.91 6.93 -5.97
CA HIS A 123 -8.34 8.09 -6.79
C HIS A 123 -7.54 9.36 -6.49
N ALA A 124 -7.24 9.63 -5.22
CA ALA A 124 -6.46 10.77 -4.75
C ALA A 124 -5.11 10.32 -4.15
N PRO A 125 -4.12 9.92 -4.98
CA PRO A 125 -2.90 9.25 -4.51
C PRO A 125 -2.00 10.12 -3.63
N HIS A 126 -2.13 11.44 -3.68
CA HIS A 126 -1.39 12.38 -2.82
C HIS A 126 -1.75 12.23 -1.33
N ARG A 127 -2.93 11.69 -1.01
CA ARG A 127 -3.36 11.46 0.37
C ARG A 127 -2.49 10.43 1.10
N LEU A 128 -1.98 9.43 0.38
CA LEU A 128 -1.11 8.40 0.96
C LEU A 128 0.20 8.97 1.51
N PRO A 129 1.04 9.68 0.73
CA PRO A 129 2.25 10.29 1.27
C PRO A 129 1.92 11.41 2.27
N ALA A 130 0.83 12.16 2.12
CA ALA A 130 0.43 13.15 3.11
C ALA A 130 0.12 12.53 4.49
N LEU A 131 -0.67 11.45 4.53
CA LEU A 131 -0.93 10.68 5.75
C LEU A 131 0.38 10.10 6.32
N ALA A 132 1.21 9.52 5.46
CA ALA A 132 2.50 8.98 5.88
C ALA A 132 3.40 10.07 6.51
N ALA A 133 3.47 11.25 5.91
CA ALA A 133 4.24 12.37 6.45
C ALA A 133 3.72 12.77 7.83
N GLY A 134 2.40 12.81 8.03
CA GLY A 134 1.81 13.08 9.33
C GLY A 134 2.22 12.04 10.39
N LEU A 135 2.10 10.75 10.09
CA LEU A 135 2.35 9.65 11.05
C LEU A 135 3.82 9.47 11.43
N LEU A 136 4.74 9.82 10.53
CA LEU A 136 6.17 9.61 10.74
C LEU A 136 6.76 10.52 11.82
N ALA A 137 7.78 10.05 12.52
CA ALA A 137 8.72 10.92 13.22
C ALA A 137 9.53 11.77 12.23
N PRO A 138 10.12 12.91 12.65
CA PRO A 138 11.08 13.65 11.83
C PRO A 138 12.20 12.74 11.31
N GLY A 139 12.50 12.83 10.01
CA GLY A 139 13.48 11.97 9.35
C GLY A 139 13.08 10.50 9.18
N GLY A 140 11.83 10.13 9.47
CA GLY A 140 11.28 8.79 9.29
C GLY A 140 11.16 8.36 7.81
N TRP A 141 10.80 7.10 7.59
CA TRP A 141 10.89 6.46 6.27
C TRP A 141 9.53 6.13 5.67
N LEU A 142 9.37 6.37 4.38
CA LEU A 142 8.25 5.87 3.58
C LEU A 142 8.76 4.84 2.57
N ILE A 143 8.19 3.64 2.61
CA ILE A 143 8.46 2.57 1.64
C ILE A 143 7.16 2.26 0.91
N VAL A 144 7.11 2.55 -0.40
CA VAL A 144 5.92 2.35 -1.22
C VAL A 144 6.22 1.39 -2.35
N SER A 145 5.34 0.41 -2.58
CA SER A 145 5.38 -0.44 -3.77
C SER A 145 4.16 -0.25 -4.66
N THR A 146 4.37 -0.52 -5.94
CA THR A 146 3.32 -0.53 -6.96
C THR A 146 3.80 -1.35 -8.17
N PRO A 147 2.91 -1.88 -9.03
CA PRO A 147 3.29 -2.63 -10.20
C PRO A 147 4.25 -1.85 -11.11
N TYR A 148 5.27 -2.54 -11.62
CA TYR A 148 6.31 -1.92 -12.44
C TYR A 148 5.85 -1.85 -13.90
N HIS A 149 5.88 -0.67 -14.52
CA HIS A 149 5.49 -0.47 -15.93
C HIS A 149 6.67 0.02 -16.77
N GLY A 150 7.83 -0.64 -16.65
CA GLY A 150 9.01 -0.28 -17.43
C GLY A 150 8.87 -0.60 -18.92
N TYR A 151 9.52 0.19 -19.77
CA TYR A 151 9.44 0.06 -21.22
C TYR A 151 9.74 -1.35 -21.73
N TRP A 152 10.79 -2.01 -21.21
CA TRP A 152 11.15 -3.37 -21.61
C TRP A 152 10.09 -4.42 -21.21
N LYS A 153 9.49 -4.30 -20.02
CA LYS A 153 8.39 -5.16 -19.59
C LYS A 153 7.18 -4.97 -20.50
N ASN A 154 6.82 -3.72 -20.78
CA ASN A 154 5.67 -3.39 -21.60
C ASN A 154 5.86 -3.89 -23.03
N LEU A 155 7.06 -3.70 -23.61
CA LEU A 155 7.40 -4.26 -24.92
C LEU A 155 7.28 -5.78 -24.94
N ALA A 156 7.83 -6.48 -23.95
CA ALA A 156 7.73 -7.93 -23.86
C ALA A 156 6.27 -8.42 -23.73
N LEU A 157 5.43 -7.70 -22.98
CA LEU A 157 4.00 -8.02 -22.84
C LEU A 157 3.24 -7.84 -24.16
N SER A 158 3.52 -6.76 -24.89
CA SER A 158 2.92 -6.50 -26.21
C SER A 158 3.32 -7.58 -27.21
N LEU A 159 4.61 -7.91 -27.29
CA LEU A 159 5.11 -8.95 -28.20
C LEU A 159 4.56 -10.34 -27.88
N ALA A 160 4.30 -10.63 -26.61
CA ALA A 160 3.73 -11.90 -26.17
C ALA A 160 2.20 -11.98 -26.25
N GLY A 161 1.51 -10.94 -26.77
CA GLY A 161 0.05 -10.90 -26.88
C GLY A 161 -0.66 -10.90 -25.52
N ARG A 162 -0.01 -10.42 -24.45
CA ARG A 162 -0.56 -10.43 -23.08
C ARG A 162 -1.02 -9.05 -22.59
N TRP A 163 -1.07 -8.07 -23.49
CA TRP A 163 -1.38 -6.68 -23.14
C TRP A 163 -2.76 -6.53 -22.49
N ASP A 164 -3.80 -7.07 -23.12
CA ASP A 164 -5.20 -6.93 -22.69
C ASP A 164 -5.44 -7.61 -21.34
N HIS A 165 -4.80 -8.75 -21.10
CA HIS A 165 -4.85 -9.42 -19.82
C HIS A 165 -4.14 -8.62 -18.72
N HIS A 166 -3.05 -7.91 -19.05
CA HIS A 166 -2.30 -7.13 -18.06
C HIS A 166 -3.00 -5.83 -17.66
N HIS A 167 -3.71 -5.19 -18.60
CA HIS A 167 -4.38 -3.91 -18.42
C HIS A 167 -5.91 -4.04 -18.41
N THR A 168 -6.43 -5.21 -18.04
CA THR A 168 -7.87 -5.45 -18.06
C THR A 168 -8.60 -4.55 -17.07
N ALA A 169 -9.60 -3.83 -17.56
CA ALA A 169 -10.48 -3.00 -16.73
C ALA A 169 -11.61 -3.83 -16.06
N LEU A 170 -11.70 -5.12 -16.37
CA LEU A 170 -12.78 -5.98 -15.88
C LEU A 170 -12.51 -6.53 -14.47
N TRP A 171 -11.35 -6.24 -13.88
CA TRP A 171 -11.04 -6.61 -12.51
C TRP A 171 -11.70 -5.64 -11.53
N TYR A 172 -12.52 -6.18 -10.64
CA TYR A 172 -13.12 -5.40 -9.56
C TYR A 172 -12.02 -4.78 -8.69
N GLY A 173 -12.05 -3.46 -8.53
CA GLY A 173 -11.02 -2.71 -7.81
C GLY A 173 -9.65 -2.67 -8.51
N GLY A 174 -9.54 -2.98 -9.81
CA GLY A 174 -8.27 -3.05 -10.55
C GLY A 174 -7.39 -1.77 -10.53
N HIS A 175 -6.25 -1.81 -11.22
CA HIS A 175 -5.31 -0.67 -11.24
C HIS A 175 -5.89 0.50 -12.04
N VAL A 176 -6.18 1.62 -11.37
CA VAL A 176 -6.70 2.85 -12.01
C VAL A 176 -5.59 3.86 -12.34
N LYS A 177 -4.37 3.65 -11.83
CA LYS A 177 -3.19 4.47 -12.12
C LYS A 177 -1.96 3.63 -12.45
N PHE A 178 -1.17 4.12 -13.40
CA PHE A 178 0.08 3.50 -13.82
C PHE A 178 1.26 4.39 -13.45
N TRP A 179 2.19 3.84 -12.67
CA TRP A 179 3.32 4.59 -12.12
C TRP A 179 4.62 4.26 -12.81
N SER A 180 5.39 5.31 -13.12
CA SER A 180 6.82 5.21 -13.41
C SER A 180 7.62 5.58 -12.16
N ARG A 181 8.90 5.18 -12.10
CA ARG A 181 9.81 5.65 -11.03
C ARG A 181 9.80 7.18 -10.91
N ARG A 182 9.76 7.88 -12.05
CA ARG A 182 9.78 9.35 -12.11
C ARG A 182 8.50 9.96 -11.55
N THR A 183 7.33 9.53 -12.02
CA THR A 183 6.05 10.12 -11.62
C THR A 183 5.71 9.81 -10.17
N LEU A 184 6.01 8.60 -9.69
CA LEU A 184 5.87 8.29 -8.27
C LEU A 184 6.87 9.10 -7.43
N GLY A 185 8.12 9.24 -7.88
CA GLY A 185 9.11 10.04 -7.17
C GLY A 185 8.73 11.52 -7.05
N LEU A 186 8.18 12.12 -8.11
CA LEU A 186 7.67 13.49 -8.08
C LEU A 186 6.50 13.64 -7.10
N LEU A 187 5.56 12.69 -7.07
CA LEU A 187 4.48 12.70 -6.09
C LEU A 187 5.01 12.70 -4.65
N LEU A 188 6.00 11.86 -4.35
CA LEU A 188 6.60 11.79 -3.02
C LEU A 188 7.31 13.10 -2.66
N GLN A 189 8.07 13.69 -3.60
CA GLN A 189 8.74 14.98 -3.43
C GLN A 189 7.77 16.13 -3.18
N ASP A 190 6.70 16.22 -3.97
CA ASP A 190 5.64 17.22 -3.82
C ASP A 190 4.90 17.07 -2.46
N ASN A 191 5.12 15.97 -1.71
CA ASN A 191 4.53 15.70 -0.39
C ASN A 191 5.59 15.60 0.73
N GLY A 192 6.74 16.26 0.58
CA GLY A 192 7.73 16.41 1.65
C GLY A 192 8.61 15.17 1.86
N PHE A 193 8.88 14.41 0.82
CA PHE A 193 9.81 13.27 0.87
C PHE A 193 10.96 13.39 -0.13
N GLU A 194 12.15 13.00 0.31
CA GLU A 194 13.30 12.78 -0.55
C GLU A 194 13.38 11.30 -0.93
N VAL A 195 13.33 10.98 -2.23
CA VAL A 195 13.49 9.59 -2.70
C VAL A 195 14.96 9.21 -2.71
N VAL A 196 15.35 8.30 -1.82
CA VAL A 196 16.74 7.84 -1.64
C VAL A 196 17.02 6.46 -2.21
N GLY A 197 15.97 5.69 -2.57
CA GLY A 197 16.11 4.31 -3.02
C GLY A 197 15.07 3.87 -4.04
N PHE A 198 15.48 2.97 -4.92
CA PHE A 198 14.62 2.30 -5.90
C PHE A 198 15.03 0.83 -6.03
N HIS A 199 14.06 -0.06 -5.96
CA HIS A 199 14.26 -1.50 -6.10
C HIS A 199 13.16 -2.10 -6.96
N GLY A 200 13.52 -2.97 -7.90
CA GLY A 200 12.54 -3.83 -8.56
C GLY A 200 12.53 -5.23 -7.94
N VAL A 201 11.35 -5.87 -7.91
CA VAL A 201 11.14 -7.15 -7.24
C VAL A 201 10.34 -8.16 -8.06
N GLY A 202 10.47 -9.44 -7.71
CA GLY A 202 9.66 -10.54 -8.22
C GLY A 202 10.10 -11.19 -9.54
N ARG A 203 11.06 -10.60 -10.28
CA ARG A 203 11.66 -11.12 -11.54
C ARG A 203 13.06 -10.53 -11.76
N LEU A 204 13.62 -10.77 -12.95
CA LEU A 204 14.89 -10.24 -13.44
C LEU A 204 14.88 -8.71 -13.63
N PRO A 205 16.05 -8.05 -13.57
CA PRO A 205 16.20 -6.63 -13.85
C PRO A 205 15.53 -6.17 -15.14
N GLY A 206 14.76 -5.08 -15.08
CA GLY A 206 14.02 -4.52 -16.23
C GLY A 206 12.70 -5.24 -16.58
N LEU A 207 12.43 -6.41 -15.98
CA LEU A 207 11.20 -7.19 -16.17
C LEU A 207 10.49 -7.48 -14.83
N TRP A 208 10.69 -6.62 -13.83
CA TRP A 208 10.13 -6.80 -12.48
C TRP A 208 8.61 -6.88 -12.46
N LYS A 209 8.06 -7.56 -11.45
CA LYS A 209 6.61 -7.57 -11.19
C LYS A 209 6.18 -6.19 -10.66
N SER A 210 6.80 -5.79 -9.55
CA SER A 210 6.56 -4.51 -8.88
C SER A 210 7.86 -3.75 -8.65
N MET A 211 7.74 -2.45 -8.41
CA MET A 211 8.82 -1.59 -7.97
C MET A 211 8.56 -1.11 -6.54
N VAL A 212 9.62 -0.80 -5.82
CA VAL A 212 9.63 -0.31 -4.45
C VAL A 212 10.48 0.95 -4.43
N LEU A 213 9.91 2.06 -3.95
CA LEU A 213 10.65 3.28 -3.66
C LEU A 213 10.85 3.40 -2.15
N VAL A 214 12.02 3.91 -1.77
CA VAL A 214 12.36 4.26 -0.40
C VAL A 214 12.57 5.75 -0.35
N ALA A 215 11.83 6.43 0.52
CA ALA A 215 11.89 7.86 0.66
C ALA A 215 12.02 8.26 2.13
N ARG A 216 12.72 9.35 2.38
CA ARG A 216 12.92 9.91 3.71
C ARG A 216 12.05 11.15 3.87
N ARG A 217 11.32 11.27 4.98
CA ARG A 217 10.59 12.48 5.30
C ARG A 217 11.57 13.63 5.47
N THR A 218 11.33 14.74 4.77
CA THR A 218 12.07 15.99 4.94
C THR A 218 11.34 16.90 5.91
N ASP A 219 12.09 17.75 6.62
CA ASP A 219 11.51 18.78 7.51
C ASP A 219 10.95 19.99 6.75
N ALA A 220 10.98 19.97 5.41
CA ALA A 220 10.36 21.00 4.59
C ALA A 220 8.84 20.99 4.82
N GLU A 221 8.26 22.18 5.03
CA GLU A 221 6.81 22.34 5.09
C GLU A 221 6.17 21.69 3.86
N VAL A 222 5.14 20.86 4.09
CA VAL A 222 4.37 20.23 3.02
C VAL A 222 3.72 21.35 2.22
N GLY A 223 4.33 21.73 1.10
CA GLY A 223 3.77 22.72 0.20
C GLY A 223 2.37 22.28 -0.19
N ALA A 224 1.37 23.13 0.04
CA ALA A 224 -0.01 22.88 -0.36
C ALA A 224 0.02 22.36 -1.81
N GLY A 225 -0.43 21.10 -1.98
CA GLY A 225 -0.21 20.32 -3.19
C GLY A 225 -0.62 21.11 -4.42
N HIS A 226 0.36 21.49 -5.23
CA HIS A 226 0.08 22.00 -6.56
C HIS A 226 -0.39 20.81 -7.38
N ALA A 227 -1.71 20.71 -7.55
CA ALA A 227 -2.26 19.89 -8.61
C ALA A 227 -1.67 20.41 -9.92
N ARG A 228 -0.63 19.74 -10.42
CA ARG A 228 -0.09 20.02 -11.74
C ARG A 228 -1.20 19.67 -12.73
N GLY A 229 -1.85 20.72 -13.25
CA GLY A 229 -2.87 20.59 -14.28
C GLY A 229 -2.32 19.86 -15.49
N ALA A 230 -3.20 19.11 -16.17
CA ALA A 230 -2.90 18.32 -17.35
C ALA A 230 -2.32 19.16 -18.50
#